data_AF-A0A2V8SMU7-F1
#
_entry.id   AF-A0A2V8SMU7-F1
#
_cell.length_a   1.000
_cell.length_b   1.000
_cell.length_c   1.000
_cell.angle_alpha   90.00
_cell.angle_beta   90.00
_cell.angle_gamma   90.00
#
_symmetry.space_group_name_H-M   'P 1'
#
loop_
_entity.id
_entity.type
_entity.pdbx_description
1 polymer ?
#
loop_
_entity_poly.entity_id
_entity_poly.type
_entity_poly.pdbx_seq_one_letter_code
_entity_poly.pdbx_strand_id
1 'polypeptide(L)' 'MRTKIWLTFAALIIALSTLAFTYQPQRTQWEYTETCKFADANKLGADGWELVAVTGSEAVHCFYYKRAK' A
#
# COMPACT_ATOMS: atom_id res chain seq x y z
N MET A 1 3.84 -35.02 32.44
CA MET A 1 3.49 -33.58 32.55
C MET A 1 4.32 -32.68 31.62
N ARG A 2 5.64 -32.89 31.46
CA ARG A 2 6.53 -32.13 30.56
C ARG A 2 6.09 -32.03 29.09
N THR A 3 5.53 -33.10 28.51
CA THR A 3 5.11 -33.13 27.09
C THR A 3 3.88 -32.27 26.78
N LYS A 4 2.97 -32.10 27.76
CA LYS A 4 1.80 -31.22 27.59
C LYS A 4 2.19 -29.75 27.53
N ILE A 5 3.20 -29.36 28.31
CA ILE A 5 3.74 -27.99 28.34
C ILE A 5 4.37 -27.63 27.00
N TRP A 6 5.12 -28.56 26.40
CA TRP A 6 5.71 -28.38 25.07
C TRP A 6 4.67 -28.20 23.97
N LEU A 7 3.58 -28.96 24.00
CA LEU A 7 2.47 -28.83 23.06
C LEU A 7 1.78 -27.46 23.17
N THR A 8 1.55 -26.98 24.40
CA THR A 8 0.98 -25.63 24.61
C THR A 8 1.92 -24.53 24.14
N PHE A 9 3.22 -24.70 24.31
CA PHE A 9 4.22 -23.72 23.88
C PHE A 9 4.30 -23.65 22.35
N ALA A 10 4.28 -24.81 21.67
CA ALA A 10 4.26 -24.88 20.22
C ALA A 10 2.98 -24.23 19.65
N ALA A 11 1.82 -24.50 20.24
CA ALA A 11 0.56 -23.88 19.81
C ALA A 11 0.59 -22.35 19.97
N LEU A 12 1.17 -21.85 21.06
CA LEU A 12 1.32 -20.42 21.31
C LEU A 12 2.23 -19.74 20.27
N ILE A 13 3.36 -20.36 19.94
CA ILE A 13 4.29 -19.83 18.92
C ILE A 13 3.61 -19.77 17.55
N ILE A 14 2.87 -20.82 17.18
CA ILE A 14 2.15 -20.85 15.88
C ILE A 14 1.10 -19.73 15.83
N ALA A 15 0.33 -19.52 16.91
CA ALA A 15 -0.66 -18.44 16.98
C ALA A 15 -0.03 -17.03 16.93
N LEU A 16 1.15 -16.84 17.54
CA LEU A 16 1.90 -15.58 17.43
C LEU A 16 2.46 -15.36 16.02
N SER A 17 2.90 -16.44 15.36
CA SER A 17 3.48 -16.38 14.01
C SER A 17 2.44 -15.97 12.96
N THR A 18 1.19 -16.44 13.09
CA THR A 18 0.11 -16.08 12.16
C THR A 18 -0.29 -14.61 12.29
N LEU A 19 -0.28 -14.04 13.49
CA LEU A 19 -0.55 -12.61 13.71
C LEU A 19 0.55 -11.71 13.12
N ALA A 20 1.81 -12.14 13.16
CA ALA A 20 2.92 -11.41 12.55
C ALA A 20 2.85 -11.43 11.01
N PHE A 21 2.37 -12.53 10.41
CA PHE A 21 2.25 -12.66 8.96
C PHE A 21 1.07 -11.88 8.36
N THR A 22 -0.01 -11.69 9.12
CA THR A 22 -1.17 -10.88 8.69
C THR A 22 -0.92 -9.39 8.83
N TYR A 23 0.07 -8.99 9.64
CA TYR A 23 0.50 -7.61 9.78
C TYR A 23 1.41 -7.19 8.61
N GLN A 24 0.87 -7.22 7.39
CA GLN A 24 1.46 -6.43 6.32
C GLN A 24 1.12 -4.96 6.62
N PRO A 25 2.10 -4.06 6.73
CA PRO A 25 1.80 -2.63 6.78
C PRO A 25 1.06 -2.32 5.48
N GLN A 26 -0.25 -2.11 5.57
CA GLN A 26 -1.06 -1.65 4.46
C GLN A 26 -0.50 -0.28 4.10
N ARG A 27 0.42 -0.25 3.13
CA ARG A 27 1.02 1.00 2.65
C ARG A 27 -0.15 1.88 2.28
N THR A 28 -0.36 2.95 3.03
CA THR A 28 -1.43 3.90 2.77
C THR A 28 -1.06 4.62 1.48
N GLN A 29 -1.43 4.02 0.36
CA GLN A 29 -1.27 4.57 -0.98
C GLN A 29 -2.48 5.44 -1.24
N TRP A 30 -2.23 6.72 -1.43
CA TRP A 30 -3.25 7.66 -1.86
C TRP A 30 -3.27 7.63 -3.38
N GLU A 31 -4.42 7.26 -3.94
CA GLU A 31 -4.64 7.23 -5.38
C GLU A 31 -5.39 8.51 -5.79
N TYR A 32 -4.89 9.20 -6.81
CA TYR A 32 -5.55 10.38 -7.37
C TYR A 32 -5.66 10.23 -8.88
N THR A 33 -6.85 10.48 -9.42
CA THR A 33 -7.16 10.34 -10.84
C THR A 33 -7.78 11.63 -11.36
N GLU A 34 -7.17 12.23 -12.39
CA GLU A 34 -7.69 13.43 -13.04
C GLU A 34 -7.44 13.39 -14.56
N THR A 35 -8.18 14.17 -15.35
CA THR A 35 -7.85 14.42 -16.75
C THR A 35 -6.53 15.17 -16.85
N CYS A 36 -5.58 14.65 -17.63
CA CYS A 36 -4.25 15.20 -17.75
C CYS A 36 -4.29 16.64 -18.29
N LYS A 37 -4.04 17.61 -17.42
CA LYS A 37 -3.76 19.00 -17.79
C LYS A 37 -2.32 19.32 -17.37
N PHE A 38 -1.51 19.79 -18.32
CA PHE A 38 -0.08 20.08 -18.09
C PHE A 38 0.16 21.05 -16.92
N ALA A 39 -0.73 22.04 -16.73
CA ALA A 39 -0.63 23.01 -15.64
C ALA A 39 -0.81 22.36 -14.25
N ASP A 40 -1.59 21.29 -14.16
CA ASP A 40 -1.92 20.62 -12.90
C ASP A 40 -0.91 19.52 -12.57
N ALA A 41 -0.30 18.89 -13.58
CA ALA A 41 0.80 17.92 -13.40
C ALA A 41 2.02 18.52 -12.67
N ASN A 42 2.40 19.76 -12.98
CA ASN A 42 3.52 20.44 -12.32
C ASN A 42 3.22 20.74 -10.83
N LYS A 43 1.97 21.08 -10.50
CA LYS A 43 1.55 21.31 -9.11
C LYS A 43 1.53 20.01 -8.32
N LEU A 44 0.97 18.95 -8.90
CA LEU A 44 0.93 17.62 -8.29
C LEU A 44 2.35 17.10 -8.01
N GLY A 45 3.29 17.30 -8.94
CA GLY A 45 4.71 16.99 -8.72
C GLY A 45 5.33 17.78 -7.55
N ALA A 46 5.05 19.08 -7.44
CA ALA A 46 5.51 19.91 -6.31
C ALA A 46 4.90 19.46 -4.96
N ASP A 47 3.66 18.98 -4.97
CA ASP A 47 2.96 18.43 -3.81
C ASP A 47 3.40 16.99 -3.44
N GLY A 48 4.35 16.42 -4.18
CA GLY A 48 4.94 15.11 -3.95
C GLY A 48 4.11 13.94 -4.50
N TRP A 49 3.27 14.19 -5.50
CA TRP A 49 2.58 13.14 -6.26
C TRP A 49 3.43 12.67 -7.45
N GLU A 50 3.48 11.37 -7.66
CA GLU A 50 4.19 10.73 -8.78
C GLU A 50 3.17 10.24 -9.81
N LEU A 51 3.32 10.62 -11.09
CA LEU A 51 2.52 10.09 -12.18
C LEU A 51 2.93 8.64 -12.48
N VAL A 52 1.97 7.72 -12.48
CA VAL A 52 2.23 6.28 -12.57
C VAL A 52 1.68 5.67 -13.84
N ALA A 53 0.51 6.13 -14.28
CA ALA A 53 -0.10 5.65 -15.50
C ALA A 53 -0.87 6.76 -16.18
N VAL A 54 -0.97 6.64 -17.50
CA VAL A 54 -1.76 7.51 -18.36
C VAL A 54 -2.63 6.60 -19.22
N THR A 55 -3.95 6.79 -19.18
CA THR A 55 -4.91 5.97 -19.94
C THR A 55 -5.89 6.83 -20.71
N GLY A 56 -6.38 6.34 -21.85
CA GLY A 56 -7.47 6.93 -22.61
C GLY A 56 -7.10 7.29 -24.04
N SER A 57 -7.94 6.85 -24.98
CA SER A 57 -7.83 7.16 -26.41
C SER A 57 -8.54 8.47 -26.80
N GLU A 58 -9.55 8.89 -26.02
CA GLU A 58 -10.34 10.11 -26.29
C GLU A 58 -10.19 11.19 -25.22
N ALA A 59 -10.07 10.79 -23.93
CA ALA A 59 -9.75 11.67 -22.82
C ALA A 59 -8.60 11.07 -22.02
N VAL A 60 -7.46 11.76 -21.99
CA VAL A 60 -6.25 11.29 -21.32
C VAL A 60 -6.43 11.46 -19.81
N HIS A 61 -6.56 10.35 -19.08
CA HIS A 61 -6.59 10.29 -17.62
C HIS A 61 -5.20 9.98 -17.08
N CYS A 62 -4.77 10.74 -16.08
CA CYS A 62 -3.51 10.59 -15.38
C CYS A 62 -3.76 10.01 -13.99
N PHE A 63 -3.06 8.93 -13.66
CA PHE A 63 -3.08 8.31 -12.33
C PHE A 63 -1.83 8.72 -11.57
N TYR A 64 -2.03 9.26 -10.37
CA TYR A 64 -0.97 9.70 -9.49
C TYR A 64 -0.98 8.93 -8.18
N TYR A 65 0.22 8.68 -7.65
CA TYR A 65 0.41 8.11 -6.32
C TYR A 65 1.22 9.03 -5.43
N LYS A 66 0.80 9.14 -4.16
CA LYS A 66 1.59 9.79 -3.11
C LYS A 66 2.12 8.73 -2.16
N ARG A 67 3.45 8.62 -2.06
CA ARG A 67 4.08 7.73 -1.07
C ARG A 67 3.99 8.40 0.30
N ALA A 68 3.46 7.70 1.29
CA ALA A 68 3.68 8.07 2.69
C ALA A 68 5.19 8.00 2.96
N LYS A 69 5.80 9.11 3.39
CA LYS A 69 7.20 9.15 3.81
C LYS A 69 7.43 8.32 5.07
#